data_AF-S0J3S2-F1
#
_entry.id   AF-S0J3S2-F1
#
_cell.length_a   1.000
_cell.length_b   1.000
_cell.length_c   1.000
_cell.angle_alpha   90.00
_cell.angle_beta   90.00
_cell.angle_gamma   90.00
#
_symmetry.space_group_name_H-M   'P 1'
#
loop_
_entity.id
_entity.type
_entity.pdbx_description
1 polymer ?
#
loop_
_entity_poly.entity_id
_entity_poly.type
_entity_poly.pdbx_seq_one_letter_code
_entity_poly.pdbx_strand_id
1 'polypeptide(L)' 'MKREELSDETVIRRANAAVRIELEKNRALGISTVIYDRKSQIIYRENEDGIRTEVGKRMRKERYGERVSKES' A
#
# COMPACT_ATOMS: atom_id res chain seq x y z
N MET A 1 14.07 9.91 -30.67
CA MET A 1 12.77 9.51 -30.09
C MET A 1 12.29 10.65 -29.19
N LYS A 2 11.28 11.42 -29.60
CA LYS A 2 10.66 12.42 -28.73
C LYS A 2 9.94 11.65 -27.62
N ARG A 3 10.26 11.89 -26.35
CA ARG A 3 9.43 11.42 -25.24
C ARG A 3 8.19 12.31 -25.26
N GLU A 4 7.03 11.73 -25.51
CA GLU A 4 5.79 12.42 -25.19
C GLU A 4 5.81 12.63 -23.67
N GLU A 5 5.92 13.88 -23.25
CA GLU A 5 5.82 14.24 -21.84
C GLU A 5 4.40 13.92 -21.39
N LEU A 6 4.26 12.82 -20.66
CA LEU A 6 3.01 12.46 -20.01
C LEU A 6 2.79 13.45 -18.86
N SER A 7 1.62 14.10 -18.85
CA SER A 7 1.19 14.86 -17.68
C SER A 7 1.15 13.95 -16.45
N ASP A 8 1.54 14.49 -15.29
CA ASP A 8 1.44 13.83 -13.98
C ASP A 8 0.04 13.24 -13.76
N GLU A 9 -1.01 13.94 -14.19
CA GLU A 9 -2.39 13.47 -14.09
C GLU A 9 -2.61 12.17 -14.87
N THR A 10 -2.04 12.08 -16.08
CA THR A 10 -2.13 10.87 -16.91
C THR A 10 -1.36 9.72 -16.28
N VAL A 11 -0.19 9.99 -15.70
CA VAL A 11 0.60 8.98 -14.99
C VAL A 11 -0.17 8.45 -13.79
N ILE A 12 -0.72 9.33 -12.96
CA ILE A 12 -1.52 8.97 -11.78
C ILE A 12 -2.74 8.13 -12.18
N ARG A 13 -3.48 8.56 -13.21
CA ARG A 13 -4.66 7.82 -13.70
C ARG A 13 -4.30 6.41 -14.15
N ARG A 14 -3.23 6.26 -14.93
CA ARG A 14 -2.77 4.95 -15.43
C ARG A 14 -2.28 4.05 -14.30
N ALA A 15 -1.52 4.60 -13.35
CA ALA A 15 -1.05 3.85 -12.19
C ALA A 15 -2.22 3.34 -11.34
N ASN A 16 -3.20 4.20 -11.04
CA ASN A 16 -4.39 3.82 -10.28
C ASN A 16 -5.21 2.74 -11.00
N ALA A 17 -5.36 2.84 -12.33
CA ALA A 17 -6.06 1.83 -13.13
C ALA A 17 -5.33 0.48 -13.09
N ALA A 18 -4.01 0.48 -13.23
CA ALA A 18 -3.21 -0.76 -13.17
C ALA A 18 -3.32 -1.45 -11.81
N VAL A 19 -3.24 -0.68 -10.70
CA VAL A 19 -3.42 -1.22 -9.35
C VAL A 19 -4.82 -1.80 -9.18
N ARG A 20 -5.87 -1.11 -9.64
CA ARG A 20 -7.24 -1.61 -9.55
C ARG A 20 -7.43 -2.94 -10.28
N ILE A 21 -6.91 -3.06 -11.50
CA ILE A 21 -6.99 -4.30 -12.29
C ILE A 21 -6.30 -5.44 -11.55
N GLU A 22 -5.13 -5.19 -10.96
CA GLU A 22 -4.40 -6.22 -10.23
C GLU A 22 -5.16 -6.70 -8.98
N LEU A 23 -5.78 -5.78 -8.25
CA LEU A 23 -6.63 -6.12 -7.10
C LEU A 23 -7.85 -6.96 -7.52
N GLU A 24 -8.50 -6.61 -8.64
CA GLU A 24 -9.64 -7.37 -9.17
C GLU A 24 -9.21 -8.77 -9.61
N LYS A 25 -8.03 -8.93 -10.24
CA LYS A 25 -7.46 -10.24 -10.59
C LYS A 25 -7.15 -11.08 -9.36
N ASN A 26 -6.52 -10.50 -8.35
CA ASN A 26 -6.19 -11.22 -7.12
C ASN A 26 -7.46 -11.74 -6.44
N ARG A 27 -8.53 -10.93 -6.37
CA ARG A 27 -9.83 -11.39 -5.86
C ARG A 27 -10.40 -12.53 -6.67
N ALA A 28 -10.37 -12.44 -8.00
CA ALA A 28 -10.87 -13.51 -8.88
C ALA A 28 -10.07 -14.83 -8.75
N LEU A 29 -8.81 -14.75 -8.34
CA LEU A 29 -7.92 -15.90 -8.14
C LEU A 29 -7.87 -16.41 -6.69
N GLY A 30 -8.62 -15.81 -5.77
CA GLY A 30 -8.55 -16.15 -4.34
C GLY A 30 -7.26 -15.69 -3.64
N ILE A 31 -6.51 -14.77 -4.25
CA ILE A 31 -5.24 -14.30 -3.69
C ILE A 31 -5.53 -13.18 -2.68
N SER A 32 -5.25 -13.44 -1.40
CA SER A 32 -5.38 -12.44 -0.34
C SER A 32 -4.48 -11.23 -0.61
N THR A 33 -4.99 -10.02 -0.37
CA THR A 33 -4.22 -8.78 -0.58
C THR A 33 -3.97 -8.03 0.72
N VAL A 34 -2.77 -7.47 0.87
CA VAL A 34 -2.42 -6.64 2.02
C VAL A 34 -2.64 -5.16 1.70
N ILE A 35 -3.47 -4.49 2.51
CA ILE A 35 -3.86 -3.10 2.37
C ILE A 35 -3.33 -2.31 3.56
N TYR A 36 -2.55 -1.27 3.31
CA TYR A 36 -2.12 -0.34 4.34
C TYR A 36 -3.01 0.89 4.37
N ASP A 37 -3.69 1.12 5.49
CA ASP A 37 -4.41 2.37 5.73
C ASP A 37 -3.46 3.40 6.35
N ARG A 38 -3.14 4.43 5.58
CA ARG A 38 -2.27 5.53 6.02
C ARG A 38 -2.86 6.33 7.18
N LYS A 39 -4.19 6.44 7.29
CA LYS A 39 -4.87 7.25 8.32
C LYS A 39 -4.82 6.57 9.68
N SER A 40 -5.26 5.31 9.75
CA SER A 40 -5.20 4.53 11.00
C SER A 40 -3.82 3.90 11.27
N GLN A 41 -2.95 3.87 10.27
CA GLN A 41 -1.66 3.16 10.28
C GLN A 41 -1.79 1.66 10.54
N ILE A 42 -2.92 1.09 10.12
CA ILE A 42 -3.22 -0.34 10.25
C ILE A 42 -2.98 -1.03 8.91
N ILE A 43 -2.41 -2.23 8.98
CA ILE A 43 -2.23 -3.15 7.88
C ILE A 43 -3.37 -4.17 7.97
N TYR A 44 -4.19 -4.22 6.92
CA TYR A 44 -5.27 -5.17 6.76
C TYR A 44 -4.86 -6.23 5.74
N ARG A 45 -5.33 -7.46 5.94
CA ARG A 45 -5.39 -8.47 4.89
C ARG A 45 -6.85 -8.57 4.44
N GLU A 46 -7.08 -8.35 3.16
CA GLU A 46 -8.36 -8.61 2.52
C GLU A 46 -8.34 -10.08 2.04
N ASN A 47 -9.25 -10.88 2.61
CA ASN A 47 -9.43 -12.29 2.26
C ASN A 47 -10.32 -12.42 1.01
N GLU A 48 -10.44 -13.64 0.48
CA GLU A 48 -11.24 -13.94 -0.72
C GLU A 48 -12.69 -13.44 -0.61
N ASP A 49 -13.27 -13.57 0.58
CA ASP A 49 -14.65 -13.14 0.89
C ASP A 49 -14.83 -11.62 0.98
N GLY A 50 -13.77 -10.83 0.72
CA GLY A 50 -13.76 -9.37 0.83
C GLY A 50 -13.70 -8.86 2.28
N ILE A 51 -13.69 -9.76 3.27
CA ILE A 51 -13.53 -9.41 4.68
C ILE A 51 -12.09 -8.96 4.94
N ARG A 52 -11.94 -7.83 5.62
CA ARG A 52 -10.64 -7.29 6.05
C ARG A 52 -10.34 -7.71 7.47
N THR A 53 -9.22 -8.41 7.65
CA THR A 53 -8.67 -8.76 8.96
C THR A 53 -7.48 -7.86 9.25
N GLU A 54 -7.44 -7.22 10.41
CA GLU A 54 -6.25 -6.52 10.87
C GLU A 54 -5.13 -7.55 11.09
N VAL A 55 -4.01 -7.39 10.38
CA VAL A 55 -2.84 -8.28 10.49
C VAL A 55 -1.66 -7.61 11.16
N GLY A 56 -1.75 -6.31 11.41
CA GLY A 56 -0.78 -5.60 12.20
C GLY A 56 -1.02 -4.10 12.20
N LYS A 57 -0.52 -3.45 13.24
CA LYS A 57 -0.44 -1.99 13.30
C LYS A 57 1.01 -1.60 13.07
N ARG A 58 1.26 -0.49 12.37
CA ARG A 58 2.61 0.05 12.24
C ARG A 58 3.19 0.25 13.65
N MET A 59 4.14 -0.59 14.06
CA MET A 59 4.94 -0.30 15.26
C MET A 59 5.62 1.03 15.01
N ARG A 60 5.40 2.00 15.90
CA ARG A 60 6.06 3.30 15.87
C ARG A 60 7.55 3.07 16.09
N LYS A 61 8.29 2.75 15.02
CA LYS A 61 9.75 2.80 15.05
C LYS A 61 10.06 4.29 15.14
N GLU A 62 10.45 4.71 16.35
CA GLU A 62 11.17 5.97 16.59
C GLU A 62 12.14 6.22 15.42
N ARG A 63 12.32 7.49 15.04
CA ARG A 63 13.23 7.81 13.92
C ARG A 63 14.59 7.21 14.24
N TYR A 64 15.33 6.74 13.23
CA TYR A 64 16.59 6.03 13.45
C TYR A 64 17.60 6.84 14.32
N GLY A 65 17.46 8.17 14.40
CA GLY A 65 18.24 9.05 15.28
C GLY A 65 17.78 9.17 16.74
N GLU A 66 16.54 8.81 17.09
CA GLU A 66 16.05 8.82 18.48
C GLU A 66 16.57 7.63 19.31
N ARG A 67 17.07 6.58 18.63
CA ARG A 67 17.71 5.43 19.29
C ARG A 67 19.09 5.75 19.85
N VAL A 68 19.82 6.68 19.21
CA VAL A 68 21.21 7.00 19.56
C VAL A 68 21.30 7.84 20.83
N SER A 69 20.24 8.59 21.19
CA SER A 69 20.25 9.46 22.37
C SER A 69 19.94 8.75 23.70
N LYS A 70 19.67 7.44 23.69
CA LYS A 70 19.42 6.66 24.92
C LYS A 70 20.61 5.80 25.37
N GLU A 71 21.71 5.79 24.62
CA GLU A 71 22.94 5.06 24.97
C GLU A 71 24.08 5.97 25.47
N SER A 72 23.81 7.26 25.69
CA SER A 72 24.79 8.23 26.23
C SER A 72 24.52 8.60 27.68
#